data_AF-A0A520HKB0-F1
#
_entry.id   AF-A0A520HKB0-F1
#
_cell.length_a   1.000
_cell.length_b   1.000
_cell.length_c   1.000
_cell.angle_alpha   90.00
_cell.angle_beta   90.00
_cell.angle_gamma   90.00
#
_symmetry.space_group_name_H-M   'P 1'
#
loop_
_entity.id
_entity.type
_entity.pdbx_description
1 polymer ?
#
loop_
_entity_poly.entity_id
_entity_poly.type
_entity_poly.pdbx_seq_one_letter_code
_entity_poly.pdbx_strand_id
1 'polypeptide(L)'
;MPIPGHIDPVPVPRSFVPRSDGRIDLLGLSLADLRMALETSQLEEKQAKLRAKQLWHWIYNRGATEFSAMTDISKTMHPWLEQRFV
;
A
#
# COMPACT_ATOMS: atom_id res chain seq x y z
N MET A 1 -14.39 -24.43 37.35
CA MET A 1 -13.67 -23.17 37.11
C MET A 1 -13.20 -23.19 35.66
N PRO A 2 -13.51 -22.18 34.82
CA PRO A 2 -13.05 -22.16 33.44
C PRO A 2 -11.52 -21.96 33.42
N ILE A 3 -10.84 -22.66 32.51
CA ILE A 3 -9.39 -22.64 32.36
C ILE A 3 -8.99 -21.27 31.78
N PRO A 4 -8.19 -20.45 32.49
CA PRO A 4 -7.63 -19.23 31.92
C PRO A 4 -6.67 -19.60 30.78
N GLY A 5 -6.96 -19.14 29.55
CA GLY A 5 -6.05 -19.32 28.41
C GLY A 5 -6.69 -19.70 27.08
N HIS A 6 -7.98 -20.10 27.06
CA HIS A 6 -8.71 -20.26 25.79
C HIS A 6 -9.37 -18.92 25.41
N ILE A 7 -8.54 -17.90 25.25
CA ILE A 7 -8.97 -16.61 24.70
C ILE A 7 -8.76 -16.75 23.20
N ASP A 8 -9.82 -17.08 22.47
CA ASP A 8 -9.79 -16.99 21.01
C ASP A 8 -9.29 -15.59 20.65
N PRO A 9 -8.17 -15.46 19.90
CA PRO A 9 -7.69 -14.15 19.53
C PRO A 9 -8.73 -13.51 18.62
N VAL A 10 -9.50 -12.56 19.18
CA VAL A 10 -10.44 -11.75 18.41
C VAL A 10 -9.60 -10.82 17.53
N PRO A 11 -9.67 -10.92 16.19
CA PRO A 11 -8.92 -10.03 15.32
C PRO A 11 -9.46 -8.61 15.50
N VAL A 12 -8.66 -7.72 16.08
CA VAL A 12 -9.00 -6.30 16.14
C VAL A 12 -8.71 -5.71 14.76
N PRO A 13 -9.69 -5.13 14.06
CA PRO A 13 -9.43 -4.48 12.79
C PRO A 13 -8.49 -3.29 13.04
N ARG A 14 -7.34 -3.26 12.35
CA ARG A 14 -6.44 -2.11 12.40
C ARG A 14 -7.16 -0.93 11.76
N SER A 15 -7.34 0.17 12.49
CA SER A 15 -7.78 1.43 11.87
C SER A 15 -6.65 1.95 10.96
N PHE A 16 -7.00 2.27 9.73
CA PHE A 16 -6.13 3.01 8.83
C PHE A 16 -6.07 4.45 9.32
N VAL A 17 -5.06 4.78 10.13
CA VAL A 17 -4.84 6.14 10.58
C VAL A 17 -4.14 6.90 9.45
N PRO A 18 -4.77 7.88 8.80
CA PRO A 18 -4.08 8.75 7.86
C PRO A 18 -2.94 9.45 8.61
N ARG A 19 -1.71 9.35 8.09
CA ARG A 19 -0.57 10.02 8.71
C ARG A 19 -0.77 11.54 8.64
N SER A 20 -0.16 12.24 9.59
CA SER A 20 -0.16 13.72 9.66
C SER A 20 0.31 14.41 8.37
N ASP A 21 1.08 13.70 7.54
CA ASP A 21 1.56 14.17 6.22
C ASP A 21 0.50 14.13 5.11
N GLY A 22 -0.69 13.58 5.34
CA GLY A 22 -1.76 13.47 4.33
C GLY A 22 -1.49 12.43 3.23
N ARG A 23 -0.36 11.73 3.29
CA ARG A 23 0.00 10.65 2.36
C ARG A 23 -0.68 9.33 2.72
N ILE A 24 -1.04 8.57 1.70
CA ILE A 24 -1.72 7.28 1.84
C ILE A 24 -0.66 6.19 2.05
N ASP A 25 -0.82 5.40 3.12
CA ASP A 25 0.01 4.22 3.39
C ASP A 25 -0.39 3.08 2.43
N LEU A 26 0.55 2.64 1.60
CA LEU A 26 0.35 1.53 0.68
C LEU A 26 0.50 0.17 1.36
N LEU A 27 1.12 0.13 2.54
CA LEU A 27 1.39 -1.09 3.27
C LEU A 27 0.10 -1.64 3.90
N GLY A 28 -0.22 -2.88 3.58
CA GLY A 28 -1.45 -3.54 4.03
C GLY A 28 -2.64 -3.37 3.08
N LEU A 29 -2.50 -2.59 2.00
CA LEU A 29 -3.51 -2.51 0.95
C LEU A 29 -3.49 -3.76 0.07
N SER A 30 -4.67 -4.27 -0.29
CA SER A 30 -4.79 -5.30 -1.30
C SER A 30 -4.46 -4.75 -2.68
N LEU A 31 -4.26 -5.61 -3.68
CA LEU A 31 -4.02 -5.17 -5.06
C LEU A 31 -5.17 -4.30 -5.60
N ALA A 32 -6.41 -4.60 -5.21
CA ALA A 32 -7.58 -3.81 -5.60
C ALA A 32 -7.56 -2.43 -4.94
N ASP A 33 -7.22 -2.36 -3.65
CA ASP A 33 -7.16 -1.09 -2.92
C ASP A 33 -6.00 -0.22 -3.41
N LEU A 34 -4.84 -0.81 -3.74
CA LEU A 34 -3.72 -0.11 -4.37
C LEU A 34 -4.14 0.55 -5.69
N ARG A 35 -4.89 -0.18 -6.51
CA ARG A 35 -5.42 0.34 -7.77
C ARG A 35 -6.37 1.52 -7.51
N MET A 36 -7.32 1.36 -6.58
CA MET A 36 -8.26 2.43 -6.23
C MET A 36 -7.55 3.67 -5.68
N ALA A 37 -6.50 3.50 -4.87
CA ALA A 37 -5.73 4.61 -4.33
C ALA A 37 -5.00 5.41 -5.44
N LEU A 38 -4.47 4.70 -6.44
CA LEU A 38 -3.85 5.32 -7.61
C LEU A 38 -4.87 6.05 -8.50
N GLU A 39 -6.04 5.45 -8.73
CA GLU A 39 -7.14 6.06 -9.51
C GLU A 39 -7.69 7.30 -8.81
N THR A 40 -7.90 7.23 -7.49
CA THR A 40 -8.33 8.37 -6.66
C THR A 40 -7.34 9.54 -6.73
N SER A 41 -6.06 9.23 -6.94
CA SER A 41 -4.98 10.19 -7.11
C SER A 41 -4.85 10.72 -8.55
N GLN A 42 -5.90 10.58 -9.37
CA GLN A 42 -5.99 11.03 -10.77
C GLN A 42 -5.03 10.32 -11.74
N LEU A 43 -4.62 9.08 -11.45
CA LEU A 43 -3.92 8.26 -12.43
C LEU A 43 -4.92 7.60 -13.41
N GLU A 44 -4.56 7.54 -14.70
CA GLU A 44 -5.37 6.84 -15.71
C GLU A 44 -5.55 5.37 -15.32
N GLU A 45 -6.76 4.81 -15.51
CA GLU A 45 -7.13 3.44 -15.13
C GLU A 45 -6.13 2.37 -15.63
N LYS A 46 -5.68 2.48 -16.89
CA LYS A 46 -4.72 1.54 -17.48
C LYS A 46 -3.36 1.61 -16.77
N GLN A 47 -2.90 2.82 -16.49
CA GLN A 47 -1.65 3.04 -15.76
C GLN A 47 -1.79 2.56 -14.32
N ALA A 48 -2.90 2.88 -13.64
CA ALA A 48 -3.17 2.47 -12.27
C ALA A 48 -3.14 0.95 -12.13
N LYS A 49 -3.78 0.21 -13.05
CA LYS A 49 -3.77 -1.25 -13.05
C LYS A 49 -2.37 -1.85 -13.21
N LEU A 50 -1.53 -1.27 -14.06
CA LEU A 50 -0.14 -1.71 -14.23
C LEU A 50 0.70 -1.38 -12.99
N ARG A 51 0.65 -0.13 -12.53
CA ARG A 51 1.44 0.35 -11.39
C ARG A 51 1.06 -0.35 -10.09
N ALA A 52 -0.23 -0.63 -9.85
CA ALA A 52 -0.68 -1.40 -8.70
C ALA A 52 0.00 -2.78 -8.62
N LYS A 53 0.12 -3.47 -9.76
CA LYS A 53 0.81 -4.78 -9.81
C LYS A 53 2.30 -4.67 -9.50
N GLN A 54 2.96 -3.64 -10.02
CA GLN A 54 4.39 -3.40 -9.77
C GLN A 54 4.64 -3.08 -8.29
N LEU A 55 3.89 -2.11 -7.75
CA LEU A 55 3.96 -1.72 -6.34
C LEU A 55 3.70 -2.93 -5.43
N TRP A 56 2.65 -3.70 -5.69
CA TRP A 56 2.33 -4.88 -4.90
C TRP A 56 3.48 -5.90 -4.90
N HIS A 57 4.07 -6.19 -6.07
CA HIS A 57 5.20 -7.10 -6.18
C HIS A 57 6.42 -6.59 -5.38
N TRP A 58 6.74 -5.30 -5.46
CA TRP A 58 7.88 -4.76 -4.73
C TRP A 58 7.67 -4.72 -3.22
N ILE A 59 6.48 -4.30 -2.77
CA ILE A 59 6.16 -4.19 -1.35
C ILE A 59 6.12 -5.59 -0.72
N TYR A 60 5.34 -6.52 -1.30
CA TYR A 60 5.06 -7.80 -0.65
C TYR A 60 6.03 -8.92 -1.01
N ASN A 61 6.54 -8.97 -2.24
CA ASN A 61 7.49 -10.03 -2.63
C ASN A 61 8.94 -9.63 -2.38
N ARG A 62 9.27 -8.33 -2.46
CA ARG A 62 10.66 -7.85 -2.35
C ARG A 62 10.93 -7.05 -1.08
N GLY A 63 9.90 -6.68 -0.30
CA GLY A 63 10.05 -5.92 0.93
C GLY A 63 10.59 -4.50 0.72
N ALA A 64 10.36 -3.91 -0.46
CA ALA A 64 10.83 -2.57 -0.74
C ALA A 64 10.09 -1.53 0.09
N THR A 65 10.86 -0.66 0.74
CA THR A 65 10.36 0.46 1.56
C THR A 65 10.52 1.82 0.87
N GLU A 66 11.17 1.86 -0.30
CA GLU A 66 11.42 3.08 -1.06
C GLU A 66 11.02 2.90 -2.52
N PHE A 67 10.39 3.93 -3.10
CA PHE A 67 9.98 3.92 -4.52
C PHE A 67 11.18 3.94 -5.47
N SER A 68 12.30 4.56 -5.05
CA SER A 68 13.57 4.61 -5.79
C SER A 68 14.14 3.23 -6.12
N ALA A 69 13.90 2.24 -5.27
CA ALA A 69 14.35 0.85 -5.44
C ALA A 69 13.58 0.11 -6.54
N MET A 70 12.40 0.62 -6.94
CA MET A 70 11.52 -0.03 -7.90
C MET A 70 11.96 0.27 -9.34
N THR A 71 12.91 -0.54 -9.83
CA THR A 71 13.58 -0.32 -11.13
C THR A 71 12.68 -0.49 -12.35
N ASP A 72 11.53 -1.15 -12.20
CA ASP A 72 10.53 -1.35 -13.26
C ASP A 72 9.52 -0.18 -13.36
N ILE A 73 9.60 0.78 -12.44
CA ILE A 73 8.87 2.04 -12.49
C ILE A 73 9.79 3.12 -13.07
N SER A 74 9.26 3.94 -13.98
CA SER A 74 10.04 5.04 -14.57
C SER A 74 10.53 5.98 -13.47
N LYS A 75 11.80 6.43 -13.56
CA LYS A 75 12.36 7.44 -12.64
C LYS A 75 11.55 8.74 -12.60
N THR A 76 10.86 9.07 -13.70
CA THR A 76 9.97 10.25 -13.75
C THR A 76 8.73 10.11 -12.87
N MET A 77 8.36 8.87 -12.51
CA MET A 77 7.16 8.55 -11.75
C MET A 77 7.44 8.47 -10.24
N HIS A 78 8.67 8.22 -9.82
CA HIS A 78 9.03 8.12 -8.40
C HIS A 78 8.66 9.39 -7.61
N PRO A 79 8.96 10.62 -8.07
CA PRO A 79 8.57 11.82 -7.33
C PRO A 79 7.06 11.97 -7.18
N TRP A 80 6.29 11.54 -8.19
CA TRP A 80 4.83 11.61 -8.16
C TRP A 80 4.26 10.67 -7.09
N LEU A 81 4.86 9.48 -6.94
CA LEU A 81 4.48 8.49 -5.92
C LEU A 81 4.88 8.97 -4.51
N GLU A 82 6.11 9.44 -4.32
CA GLU A 82 6.64 9.90 -3.03
C GLU A 82 5.85 11.07 -2.42
N GLN A 83 5.30 11.94 -3.28
CA GLN A 83 4.47 13.07 -2.87
C GLN A 83 3.09 12.65 -2.35
N ARG A 84 2.57 11.50 -2.79
CA ARG A 84 1.18 11.07 -2.53
C ARG A 84 1.08 9.87 -1.59
N PHE A 85 2.10 9.03 -1.59
CA PHE A 85 2.09 7.73 -0.95
C PHE A 85 3.27 7.55 0.00
N VAL A 86 3.09 6.63 0.95
CA VAL A 86 4.10 6.16 1.90
C VAL A 86 4.14 4.64 1.92
#